data_AF-A0A5F4VS90-F1
#
_entry.id   AF-A0A5F4VS90-F1
#
_cell.length_a   1.000
_cell.length_b   1.000
_cell.length_c   1.000
_cell.angle_alpha   90.00
_cell.angle_beta   90.00
_cell.angle_gamma   90.00
#
_symmetry.space_group_name_H-M   'P 1'
#
loop_
_entity.id
_entity.type
_entity.pdbx_description
1 polymer ?
#
loop_
_entity_poly.entity_id
_entity_poly.type
_entity_poly.pdbx_seq_one_letter_code
_entity_poly.pdbx_strand_id
1 'polypeptide(L)'
;MAAGSWTSLLLAFTLLCLPQLREAGAFPTIPLSRLLDNAMLRAHRLHQLAFDTYQEFEEAYIPKEQKYSFLQNPQTSLCFSESIPTPASKKETQQKSNLELLRMSLLLIQSWFEPVQFLRSVFANSLLYGVSDSDVYEYLKDLEEGIQTLMGRLEDGSPWTGEIFKQTYRKFDRNSHNDDALLKNYGLLYCFWKDMDKVEMFLRIVQCRSVEGLCGL
;
A
#
# COMPACT_ATOMS: atom_id res chain seq x y z
N MET A 1 -23.87 -64.91 2.74
CA MET A 1 -23.93 -64.05 1.54
C MET A 1 -23.53 -62.63 1.94
N ALA A 2 -22.74 -61.98 1.08
CA ALA A 2 -22.56 -60.53 0.93
C ALA A 2 -22.02 -59.71 2.13
N ALA A 3 -20.72 -59.82 2.44
CA ALA A 3 -19.97 -58.78 3.19
C ALA A 3 -18.70 -58.30 2.48
N GLY A 4 -18.22 -59.00 1.44
CA GLY A 4 -16.97 -58.68 0.74
C GLY A 4 -17.10 -57.75 -0.48
N SER A 5 -18.33 -57.40 -0.89
CA SER A 5 -18.58 -56.61 -2.10
C SER A 5 -18.43 -55.09 -1.87
N TRP A 6 -18.89 -54.60 -0.73
CA TRP A 6 -18.86 -53.16 -0.40
C TRP A 6 -17.47 -52.63 -0.09
N THR A 7 -16.69 -53.40 0.67
CA THR A 7 -15.30 -53.04 1.00
C THR A 7 -14.41 -53.01 -0.24
N SER A 8 -14.64 -53.94 -1.17
CA SER A 8 -13.91 -54.00 -2.45
C SER A 8 -14.27 -52.84 -3.38
N LEU A 9 -15.55 -52.43 -3.42
CA LEU A 9 -16.00 -51.27 -4.20
C LEU A 9 -15.46 -49.96 -3.64
N LEU A 10 -15.44 -49.80 -2.31
CA LEU A 10 -14.88 -48.62 -1.66
C LEU A 10 -13.36 -48.51 -1.88
N LEU A 11 -12.64 -49.63 -1.82
CA LEU A 11 -11.20 -49.67 -2.11
C LEU A 11 -10.89 -49.38 -3.58
N ALA A 12 -11.72 -49.88 -4.50
CA ALA A 12 -11.56 -49.55 -5.93
C ALA A 12 -11.82 -48.06 -6.19
N PHE A 13 -12.85 -47.48 -5.56
CA PHE A 13 -13.19 -46.06 -5.71
C PHE A 13 -12.10 -45.15 -5.14
N THR A 14 -11.53 -45.48 -3.98
CA THR A 14 -10.42 -44.70 -3.40
C THR A 14 -9.17 -44.80 -4.27
N LEU A 15 -8.81 -45.99 -4.75
CA LEU A 15 -7.65 -46.20 -5.63
C LEU A 15 -7.80 -45.55 -7.01
N LEU A 16 -9.03 -45.40 -7.53
CA LEU A 16 -9.31 -44.73 -8.80
C LEU A 16 -9.41 -43.19 -8.65
N CYS A 17 -9.92 -42.67 -7.53
CA CYS A 17 -10.00 -41.23 -7.29
C CYS A 17 -8.71 -40.60 -6.77
N LEU A 18 -7.84 -41.35 -6.08
CA LEU A 18 -6.55 -40.86 -5.56
C LEU A 18 -5.61 -40.31 -6.65
N PRO A 19 -5.45 -40.96 -7.82
CA PRO A 19 -4.65 -40.44 -8.93
C PRO A 19 -5.22 -39.15 -9.53
N GLN A 20 -6.55 -39.07 -9.71
CA GLN A 20 -7.21 -37.90 -10.30
C GLN A 20 -7.22 -36.68 -9.37
N LEU A 21 -7.26 -36.88 -8.05
CA LEU A 21 -7.08 -35.79 -7.07
C LEU A 21 -5.63 -35.31 -6.98
N ARG A 22 -4.66 -36.15 -7.34
CA ARG A 22 -3.24 -35.78 -7.36
C ARG A 22 -2.86 -34.97 -8.59
N GLU A 23 -3.57 -35.15 -9.71
CA GLU A 23 -3.45 -34.35 -10.93
C GLU A 23 -4.31 -33.07 -10.93
N ALA A 24 -5.22 -32.91 -9.96
CA ALA A 24 -5.79 -31.59 -9.62
C ALA A 24 -4.82 -30.73 -8.78
N GLY A 25 -3.52 -31.02 -8.89
CA GLY A 25 -2.44 -30.40 -8.12
C GLY A 25 -2.03 -29.06 -8.71
N ALA A 26 -2.26 -28.02 -7.90
CA ALA A 26 -1.89 -26.62 -8.08
C ALA A 26 -2.76 -25.84 -9.09
N PHE A 27 -3.70 -25.06 -8.56
CA PHE A 27 -4.15 -23.85 -9.25
C PHE A 27 -2.90 -23.07 -9.71
N PRO A 28 -2.89 -22.55 -10.95
CA PRO A 28 -1.75 -21.77 -11.42
C PRO A 28 -1.52 -20.62 -10.45
N THR A 29 -0.33 -20.59 -9.87
CA THR A 29 0.04 -19.50 -8.98
C THR A 29 -0.01 -18.18 -9.75
N ILE A 30 -0.61 -17.15 -9.15
CA ILE A 30 -0.70 -15.83 -9.77
C ILE A 30 0.73 -15.37 -10.10
N PRO A 31 1.02 -15.00 -11.37
CA PRO A 31 2.35 -14.54 -11.76
C PRO A 31 2.78 -13.31 -10.96
N LEU A 32 4.07 -13.22 -10.62
CA LEU A 32 4.64 -12.08 -9.90
C LEU A 32 4.37 -10.75 -10.61
N SER A 33 4.46 -10.73 -11.95
CA SER A 33 4.14 -9.55 -12.77
C SER A 33 2.72 -9.06 -12.52
N ARG A 34 1.73 -9.95 -12.48
CA ARG A 34 0.32 -9.58 -12.23
C ARG A 34 0.11 -9.05 -10.83
N LEU A 35 0.82 -9.57 -9.83
CA LEU A 35 0.77 -9.04 -8.46
C LEU A 35 1.35 -7.61 -8.41
N LEU A 36 2.47 -7.38 -9.08
CA LEU A 36 3.12 -6.07 -9.18
C LEU A 36 2.24 -5.07 -9.95
N ASP A 37 1.64 -5.47 -11.08
CA ASP A 37 0.75 -4.63 -11.87
C ASP A 37 -0.47 -4.18 -11.05
N ASN A 38 -1.07 -5.10 -10.31
CA ASN A 38 -2.19 -4.78 -9.42
C ASN A 38 -1.78 -3.82 -8.31
N ALA A 39 -0.65 -4.06 -7.63
CA ALA A 39 -0.14 -3.17 -6.60
C ALA A 39 0.17 -1.77 -7.15
N MET A 40 0.80 -1.71 -8.33
CA MET A 40 1.10 -0.45 -9.02
C MET A 40 -0.16 0.31 -9.42
N LEU A 41 -1.17 -0.37 -9.95
CA LEU A 41 -2.44 0.25 -10.30
C LEU A 41 -3.08 0.91 -9.06
N ARG A 42 -3.09 0.20 -7.93
CA ARG A 42 -3.65 0.68 -6.65
C ARG A 42 -2.85 1.86 -6.09
N ALA A 43 -1.53 1.77 -6.07
CA ALA A 43 -0.65 2.84 -5.62
C ALA A 43 -0.79 4.10 -6.47
N HIS A 44 -0.83 3.94 -7.79
CA HIS A 44 -1.02 5.05 -8.73
C HIS A 44 -2.38 5.75 -8.53
N ARG A 45 -3.45 4.98 -8.33
CA ARG A 45 -4.78 5.54 -8.03
C ARG A 45 -4.80 6.31 -6.72
N LEU A 46 -4.15 5.81 -5.67
CA LEU A 46 -4.01 6.51 -4.40
C LEU A 46 -3.23 7.82 -4.55
N HIS A 47 -2.11 7.79 -5.29
CA HIS A 47 -1.31 8.98 -5.54
C HIS A 47 -2.08 10.06 -6.30
N GLN A 48 -2.77 9.68 -7.39
CA GLN A 48 -3.62 10.60 -8.16
C GLN A 48 -4.69 11.22 -7.27
N LEU A 49 -5.44 10.40 -6.54
CA LEU A 49 -6.51 10.89 -5.68
C LEU A 49 -5.97 11.83 -4.58
N ALA A 50 -4.82 11.50 -4.00
CA ALA A 50 -4.17 12.33 -3.00
C ALA A 50 -3.75 13.68 -3.59
N PHE A 51 -3.14 13.69 -4.78
CA PHE A 51 -2.73 14.90 -5.48
C PHE A 51 -3.92 15.78 -5.86
N ASP A 52 -4.93 15.20 -6.50
CA ASP A 52 -6.12 15.93 -6.97
C ASP A 52 -6.88 16.55 -5.81
N THR A 53 -7.10 15.79 -4.72
CA THR A 53 -7.77 16.30 -3.51
C THR A 53 -6.94 17.40 -2.82
N TYR A 54 -5.61 17.22 -2.74
CA TYR A 54 -4.72 18.23 -2.18
C TYR A 54 -4.79 19.54 -2.99
N GLN A 55 -4.72 19.44 -4.32
CA GLN A 55 -4.75 20.60 -5.20
C GLN A 55 -6.10 21.31 -5.14
N GLU A 56 -7.21 20.58 -5.20
CA GLU A 56 -8.56 21.15 -5.07
C GLU A 56 -8.75 21.86 -3.73
N PHE A 57 -8.31 21.24 -2.63
CA PHE A 57 -8.38 21.84 -1.31
C PHE A 57 -7.51 23.11 -1.21
N GLU A 58 -6.30 23.07 -1.77
CA GLU A 58 -5.40 24.23 -1.80
C GLU A 58 -6.05 25.41 -2.54
N GLU A 59 -6.58 25.16 -3.74
CA GLU A 59 -7.18 26.19 -4.59
C GLU A 59 -8.46 26.79 -3.98
N ALA A 60 -9.28 25.97 -3.29
CA ALA A 60 -10.54 26.40 -2.72
C ALA A 60 -10.39 27.13 -1.38
N TYR A 61 -9.42 26.74 -0.55
CA TYR A 61 -9.39 27.13 0.86
C TYR A 61 -8.12 27.85 1.33
N ILE A 62 -7.01 27.79 0.59
CA ILE A 62 -5.72 28.35 1.04
C ILE A 62 -5.35 29.62 0.26
N PRO A 63 -5.36 30.81 0.91
CA PRO A 63 -4.86 32.03 0.30
C PRO A 63 -3.40 31.91 -0.13
N LYS A 64 -3.02 32.54 -1.24
CA LYS A 64 -1.66 32.45 -1.81
C LYS A 64 -0.56 32.86 -0.83
N GLU A 65 -0.83 33.84 0.02
CA GLU A 65 0.09 34.34 1.05
C GLU A 65 0.32 33.30 2.16
N GLN A 66 -0.71 32.53 2.50
CA GLN A 66 -0.62 31.44 3.48
C GLN A 66 0.06 30.20 2.89
N LYS A 67 -0.07 29.94 1.58
CA LYS A 67 0.62 28.85 0.88
C LYS A 67 2.14 28.93 1.06
N TYR A 68 2.75 30.09 0.79
CA TYR A 68 4.19 30.28 0.97
C TYR A 68 4.61 30.14 2.44
N SER A 69 3.78 30.65 3.35
CA SER A 69 4.05 30.57 4.80
C SER A 69 3.97 29.14 5.34
N PHE A 70 3.03 28.33 4.86
CA PHE A 70 2.87 26.92 5.26
C PHE A 70 4.08 26.07 4.83
N LEU A 71 4.52 26.21 3.58
CA LEU A 71 5.67 25.47 3.04
C LEU A 71 7.00 25.86 3.71
N GLN A 72 7.09 27.10 4.21
CA GLN A 72 8.29 27.61 4.87
C GLN A 72 8.30 27.35 6.38
N ASN A 73 7.16 27.01 6.99
CA ASN A 73 7.08 26.73 8.42
C ASN A 73 7.34 25.24 8.70
N PRO A 74 8.51 24.89 9.30
CA PRO A 74 8.89 23.51 9.53
C PRO A 74 7.99 22.77 10.52
N GLN A 75 7.24 23.48 11.36
CA GLN A 75 6.32 22.88 12.34
C GLN A 75 4.99 22.46 11.70
N THR A 76 4.59 23.11 10.60
CA THR A 76 3.34 22.80 9.87
C THR A 76 3.57 21.89 8.67
N SER A 77 4.80 21.83 8.14
CA SER A 77 5.17 20.98 7.00
C SER A 77 5.66 19.58 7.40
N LEU A 78 5.76 19.27 8.70
CA LEU A 78 6.33 18.01 9.19
C LEU A 78 5.30 16.88 9.12
N CYS A 79 5.55 15.90 8.25
CA CYS A 79 4.71 14.72 8.17
C CYS A 79 5.03 13.74 9.29
N PHE A 80 4.02 13.11 9.89
CA PHE A 80 4.21 12.10 10.94
C PHE A 80 5.02 10.88 10.43
N SER A 81 4.92 10.61 9.14
CA SER A 81 5.68 9.61 8.40
C SER A 81 7.18 9.91 8.28
N GLU A 82 7.65 11.11 8.65
CA GLU A 82 9.10 11.39 8.70
C GLU A 82 9.84 10.58 9.78
N SER A 83 9.11 9.99 10.72
CA SER A 83 9.66 8.98 11.65
C SER A 83 9.93 7.62 11.00
N ILE A 84 9.41 7.36 9.79
CA ILE A 84 9.68 6.16 9.01
C ILE A 84 10.97 6.41 8.23
N PRO A 85 12.00 5.53 8.36
CA PRO A 85 13.31 5.73 7.72
C PRO A 85 13.23 5.46 6.21
N THR A 86 12.62 6.39 5.47
CA THR A 86 12.53 6.36 4.01
C THR A 86 13.78 7.03 3.40
N PRO A 87 14.33 6.49 2.30
CA PRO A 87 15.48 7.09 1.64
C PRO A 87 15.15 8.50 1.16
N ALA A 88 16.07 9.44 1.40
CA ALA A 88 15.86 10.85 1.09
C ALA A 88 16.33 11.24 -0.34
N SER A 89 17.09 10.37 -0.99
CA SER A 89 17.64 10.62 -2.33
C SER A 89 17.45 9.45 -3.27
N LYS A 90 17.34 9.74 -4.57
CA LYS A 90 17.27 8.71 -5.63
C LYS A 90 18.40 7.68 -5.52
N LYS A 91 19.62 8.13 -5.18
CA LYS A 91 20.79 7.26 -5.01
C LYS A 91 20.59 6.28 -3.87
N GLU A 92 20.12 6.77 -2.72
CA GLU A 92 19.84 5.93 -1.55
C GLU A 92 18.69 4.96 -1.84
N THR A 93 17.62 5.40 -2.51
CA THR A 93 16.51 4.54 -2.92
C THR A 93 16.98 3.41 -3.83
N GLN A 94 17.87 3.70 -4.78
CA GLN A 94 18.42 2.68 -5.67
C GLN A 94 19.31 1.65 -4.96
N GLN A 95 19.89 1.98 -3.80
CA GLN A 95 20.71 1.04 -3.03
C GLN A 95 19.90 0.08 -2.16
N LYS A 96 18.60 0.36 -1.93
CA LYS A 96 17.72 -0.52 -1.15
C LYS A 96 17.35 -1.78 -1.91
N SER A 97 17.25 -2.90 -1.22
CA SER A 97 16.70 -4.15 -1.74
C SER A 97 15.19 -4.01 -2.02
N ASN A 98 14.64 -4.90 -2.86
CA ASN A 98 13.20 -4.91 -3.14
C ASN A 98 12.39 -5.11 -1.86
N LEU A 99 12.85 -5.98 -0.95
CA LEU A 99 12.17 -6.24 0.31
C LEU A 99 12.19 -5.03 1.25
N GLU A 100 13.30 -4.29 1.32
CA GLU A 100 13.37 -3.03 2.08
C GLU A 100 12.39 -1.98 1.52
N LEU A 101 12.33 -1.83 0.20
CA LEU A 101 11.41 -0.89 -0.46
C LEU A 101 9.94 -1.26 -0.20
N LEU A 102 9.59 -2.55 -0.29
CA LEU A 102 8.25 -3.05 0.04
C LEU A 102 7.92 -2.84 1.52
N ARG A 103 8.87 -3.09 2.42
CA ARG A 103 8.68 -2.89 3.86
C ARG A 103 8.47 -1.42 4.21
N MET A 104 9.23 -0.50 3.62
CA MET A 104 9.02 0.94 3.78
C MET A 104 7.65 1.37 3.24
N SER A 105 7.25 0.82 2.08
CA SER A 105 5.93 1.06 1.48
C SER A 105 4.81 0.60 2.41
N LEU A 106 4.94 -0.60 2.99
CA LEU A 106 3.97 -1.16 3.94
C LEU A 106 3.82 -0.25 5.17
N LEU A 107 4.93 0.23 5.74
CA LEU A 107 4.90 1.12 6.90
C LEU A 107 4.20 2.46 6.58
N LEU A 108 4.44 3.02 5.41
CA LEU A 108 3.75 4.23 4.95
C LEU A 108 2.24 3.97 4.86
N ILE A 109 1.81 2.93 4.14
CA ILE A 109 0.39 2.57 3.99
C ILE A 109 -0.28 2.37 5.36
N GLN A 110 0.35 1.61 6.25
CA GLN A 110 -0.19 1.34 7.58
C GLN A 110 -0.32 2.60 8.44
N SER A 111 0.56 3.58 8.25
CA SER A 111 0.52 4.84 8.99
C SER A 111 -0.68 5.73 8.61
N TRP A 112 -1.31 5.48 7.45
CA TRP A 112 -2.38 6.31 6.91
C TRP A 112 -3.80 5.83 7.25
N PHE A 113 -3.99 4.61 7.77
CA PHE A 113 -5.32 4.07 8.08
C PHE A 113 -6.15 4.94 9.03
N GLU A 114 -5.57 5.46 10.12
CA GLU A 114 -6.28 6.37 11.02
C GLU A 114 -6.41 7.80 10.44
N PRO A 115 -5.35 8.44 9.92
CA PRO A 115 -5.44 9.77 9.33
C PRO A 115 -6.46 9.90 8.18
N VAL A 116 -6.55 8.92 7.27
CA VAL A 116 -7.50 9.01 6.15
C VAL A 116 -8.96 8.97 6.60
N GLN A 117 -9.26 8.30 7.72
CA GLN A 117 -10.60 8.34 8.30
C GLN A 117 -10.96 9.73 8.83
N PHE A 118 -9.98 10.55 9.21
CA PHE A 118 -10.20 11.96 9.59
C PHE A 118 -10.44 12.86 8.38
N LEU A 119 -9.84 12.52 7.24
CA LEU A 119 -10.00 13.23 5.96
C LEU A 119 -11.23 12.80 5.17
N ARG A 120 -12.00 11.85 5.69
CA ARG A 120 -13.19 11.25 5.07
C ARG A 120 -14.14 12.31 4.45
N SER A 121 -14.58 13.28 5.25
CA SER A 121 -15.46 14.35 4.74
C SER A 121 -14.80 15.24 3.68
N VAL A 122 -13.47 15.36 3.68
CA VAL A 122 -12.74 16.15 2.68
C VAL A 122 -12.68 15.40 1.36
N PHE A 123 -12.38 14.10 1.38
CA PHE A 123 -12.44 13.25 0.18
C PHE A 123 -13.85 13.15 -0.40
N ALA A 124 -14.88 13.01 0.44
CA ALA A 124 -16.27 12.97 0.00
C ALA A 124 -16.75 14.26 -0.71
N ASN A 125 -16.10 15.40 -0.44
CA ASN A 125 -16.45 16.70 -1.01
C ASN A 125 -15.61 17.06 -2.25
N SER A 126 -14.63 16.24 -2.63
CA SER A 126 -13.83 16.48 -3.83
C SER A 126 -14.69 16.31 -5.09
N LEU A 127 -14.69 17.33 -5.95
CA LEU A 127 -15.52 17.40 -7.16
C LEU A 127 -14.92 16.65 -8.36
N LEU A 128 -13.64 16.25 -8.28
CA LEU A 128 -12.85 15.79 -9.41
C LEU A 128 -13.10 14.34 -9.82
N TYR A 129 -13.63 13.51 -8.92
CA TYR A 129 -14.00 12.14 -9.22
C TYR A 129 -15.28 11.79 -8.47
N GLY A 130 -16.25 11.16 -9.14
CA GLY A 130 -17.37 10.48 -8.48
C GLY A 130 -16.92 9.24 -7.67
N VAL A 131 -15.74 9.30 -7.08
CA VAL A 131 -15.11 8.32 -6.20
C VAL A 131 -15.81 8.44 -4.87
N SER A 132 -16.37 7.32 -4.42
CA SER A 132 -16.98 7.29 -3.11
C SER A 132 -15.86 7.35 -2.08
N ASP A 133 -16.12 8.05 -0.99
CA ASP A 133 -15.27 8.13 0.19
C ASP A 133 -14.85 6.74 0.77
N SER A 134 -15.57 5.68 0.39
CA SER A 134 -15.21 4.28 0.66
C SER A 134 -13.94 3.83 -0.09
N ASP A 135 -13.55 4.50 -1.16
CA ASP A 135 -12.58 3.99 -2.12
C ASP A 135 -11.14 4.18 -1.62
N VAL A 136 -10.82 5.25 -0.87
CA VAL A 136 -9.44 5.51 -0.38
C VAL A 136 -9.00 4.48 0.64
N TYR A 137 -9.87 4.21 1.61
CA TYR A 137 -9.59 3.22 2.66
C TYR A 137 -9.46 1.81 2.08
N GLU A 138 -10.35 1.45 1.15
CA GLU A 138 -10.28 0.16 0.45
C GLU A 138 -9.02 0.06 -0.43
N TYR A 139 -8.63 1.13 -1.13
CA TYR A 139 -7.37 1.13 -1.88
C TYR A 139 -6.14 0.97 -0.99
N LEU A 140 -6.12 1.59 0.21
CA LEU A 140 -5.04 1.40 1.17
C LEU A 140 -4.97 -0.05 1.66
N LYS A 141 -6.12 -0.64 1.96
CA LYS A 141 -6.22 -2.03 2.41
C LYS A 141 -5.80 -3.03 1.33
N ASP A 142 -6.34 -2.88 0.12
CA ASP A 142 -5.96 -3.68 -1.04
C ASP A 142 -4.44 -3.61 -1.30
N LEU A 143 -3.86 -2.41 -1.16
CA LEU A 143 -2.44 -2.20 -1.36
C LEU A 143 -1.59 -2.80 -0.23
N GLU A 144 -2.05 -2.71 1.03
CA GLU A 144 -1.42 -3.39 2.16
C GLU A 144 -1.33 -4.90 1.91
N GLU A 145 -2.46 -5.53 1.57
CA GLU A 145 -2.55 -6.97 1.26
C GLU A 145 -1.68 -7.35 0.06
N GLY A 146 -1.67 -6.51 -0.99
CA GLY A 146 -0.83 -6.67 -2.17
C GLY A 146 0.67 -6.63 -1.84
N ILE A 147 1.10 -5.67 -1.03
CA ILE A 147 2.50 -5.52 -0.60
C ILE A 147 2.92 -6.72 0.26
N GLN A 148 2.10 -7.14 1.23
CA GLN A 148 2.39 -8.30 2.07
C GLN A 148 2.54 -9.58 1.21
N THR A 149 1.68 -9.75 0.21
CA THR A 149 1.77 -10.86 -0.74
C THR A 149 3.07 -10.82 -1.56
N LEU A 150 3.47 -9.64 -2.04
CA LEU A 150 4.72 -9.44 -2.78
C LEU A 150 5.95 -9.73 -1.93
N MET A 151 5.96 -9.30 -0.67
CA MET A 151 7.05 -9.59 0.27
C MET A 151 7.23 -11.11 0.45
N GLY A 152 6.13 -11.84 0.70
CA GLY A 152 6.19 -13.30 0.83
C GLY A 152 6.58 -14.03 -0.45
N ARG A 153 6.37 -13.43 -1.63
CA ARG A 153 6.79 -13.99 -2.93
C ARG A 153 8.25 -13.72 -3.28
N LEU A 154 8.82 -12.63 -2.78
CA LEU A 154 10.20 -12.22 -3.06
C LEU A 154 11.19 -12.68 -1.97
N GLU A 155 10.69 -13.26 -0.89
CA GLU A 155 11.50 -13.92 0.14
C GLU A 155 11.85 -15.35 -0.26
N ASP A 156 12.97 -15.50 -0.98
CA ASP A 156 13.57 -16.81 -1.25
C ASP A 156 14.06 -17.47 0.06
N GLY A 157 13.20 -18.26 0.71
CA GLY A 157 13.57 -19.31 1.67
C GLY A 157 14.25 -18.88 2.98
N SER A 158 14.49 -17.59 3.23
CA SER A 158 14.93 -17.09 4.53
C SER A 158 13.76 -17.15 5.51
N PRO A 159 13.88 -17.85 6.66
CA PRO A 159 12.86 -17.78 7.69
C PRO A 159 12.68 -16.32 8.08
N TRP A 160 11.43 -15.87 8.03
CA TRP A 160 11.01 -14.63 8.66
C TRP A 160 11.49 -14.66 10.10
N THR A 161 12.52 -13.88 10.43
CA THR A 161 12.64 -13.38 11.78
C THR A 161 11.46 -12.42 11.89
N GLY A 162 10.34 -12.93 12.40
CA GLY A 162 9.12 -12.20 12.69
C GLY A 162 9.27 -11.15 13.77
N GLU A 163 10.37 -10.38 13.72
CA GLU A 163 10.28 -8.98 14.04
C GLU A 163 9.40 -8.33 12.97
N ILE A 164 8.10 -8.44 13.20
CA ILE A 164 7.22 -7.27 13.15
C ILE A 164 8.07 -6.17 13.78
N PHE A 165 8.74 -5.34 12.96
CA PHE A 165 9.41 -4.17 13.50
C PHE A 165 8.26 -3.36 14.08
N LYS A 166 8.10 -3.44 15.40
CA LYS A 166 7.43 -2.42 16.16
C LYS A 166 8.35 -1.21 16.14
N GLN A 167 8.58 -0.66 14.95
CA GLN A 167 8.98 0.73 14.86
C GLN A 167 7.75 1.47 15.34
N THR A 168 7.80 1.88 16.59
CA THR A 168 6.84 2.80 17.19
C THR A 168 7.03 4.13 16.47
N TYR A 169 6.53 4.22 15.25
CA TYR A 169 6.40 5.49 14.55
C TYR A 169 5.49 6.38 15.39
N ARG A 170 5.62 7.70 15.23
CA ARG A 170 4.74 8.61 15.95
C ARG A 170 3.34 8.44 15.39
N LYS A 171 2.54 7.62 16.07
CA LYS A 171 1.12 7.41 15.74
C LYS A 171 0.46 8.78 15.65
N PHE A 172 -0.39 8.96 14.64
CA PHE A 172 -1.11 10.19 14.41
C PHE A 172 -1.73 10.70 15.72
N ASP A 173 -1.23 11.83 16.23
CA ASP A 173 -1.74 12.43 17.46
C ASP A 173 -2.83 13.43 17.10
N ARG A 174 -4.07 13.06 17.43
CA ARG A 174 -5.25 13.89 17.23
C ARG A 174 -5.11 15.26 17.93
N ASN A 175 -4.30 15.36 19.00
CA ASN A 175 -4.24 16.50 19.92
C ASN A 175 -3.14 17.53 19.62
N SER A 176 -2.58 17.57 18.40
CA SER A 176 -1.61 18.61 18.03
C SER A 176 -2.20 20.02 18.19
N HIS A 177 -1.58 20.83 19.04
CA HIS A 177 -1.96 22.17 19.51
C HIS A 177 -2.03 23.25 18.40
N ASN A 178 -2.96 23.12 17.44
CA ASN A 178 -3.35 24.22 16.57
C ASN A 178 -4.85 24.13 16.29
N ASP A 179 -5.60 25.17 16.68
CA ASP A 179 -7.07 25.21 16.62
C ASP A 179 -7.62 25.41 15.20
N ASP A 180 -6.76 25.62 14.19
CA ASP A 180 -7.17 25.76 12.80
C ASP A 180 -7.29 24.40 12.10
N ALA A 181 -8.51 23.87 12.09
CA ALA A 181 -8.87 22.62 11.42
C ALA A 181 -8.57 22.64 9.91
N LEU A 182 -8.60 23.81 9.26
CA LEU A 182 -8.34 23.95 7.83
C LEU A 182 -6.86 23.74 7.52
N LEU A 183 -5.95 24.39 8.27
CA LEU A 183 -4.51 24.18 8.11
C LEU A 183 -4.08 22.76 8.48
N LYS A 184 -4.75 22.14 9.46
CA LYS A 184 -4.51 20.74 9.81
C LYS A 184 -4.89 19.79 8.67
N ASN A 185 -6.07 19.98 8.07
CA ASN A 185 -6.51 19.20 6.92
C ASN A 185 -5.57 19.40 5.72
N TYR A 186 -5.18 20.64 5.46
CA TYR A 186 -4.23 20.98 4.40
C TYR A 186 -2.89 20.25 4.57
N GLY A 187 -2.32 20.28 5.77
CA GLY A 187 -1.06 19.57 6.05
C GLY A 187 -1.19 18.06 5.96
N LEU A 188 -2.30 17.48 6.39
CA LEU A 188 -2.55 16.04 6.25
C LEU A 188 -2.69 15.62 4.78
N LEU A 189 -3.39 16.40 3.96
CA LEU A 189 -3.50 16.15 2.52
C LEU A 189 -2.13 16.23 1.82
N TYR A 190 -1.34 17.25 2.14
CA TYR A 190 0.02 17.38 1.61
C TYR A 190 0.88 16.17 1.96
N CYS A 191 0.84 15.74 3.23
CA CYS A 191 1.60 14.58 3.69
C CYS A 191 1.11 13.28 3.04
N PHE A 192 -0.19 13.12 2.87
CA PHE A 192 -0.76 11.93 2.23
C PHE A 192 -0.28 11.81 0.80
N TRP A 193 -0.37 12.91 0.04
CA TRP A 193 0.15 12.98 -1.32
C TRP A 193 1.64 12.66 -1.40
N LYS A 194 2.48 13.30 -0.56
CA LYS A 194 3.92 13.07 -0.51
C LYS A 194 4.28 11.61 -0.21
N ASP A 195 3.54 10.95 0.69
CA ASP A 195 3.80 9.57 1.05
C ASP A 195 3.31 8.58 -0.01
N MET A 196 2.17 8.83 -0.65
CA MET A 196 1.70 8.00 -1.75
C MET A 196 2.62 8.11 -2.98
N ASP A 197 3.22 9.29 -3.24
CA ASP A 197 4.26 9.47 -4.26
C ASP A 197 5.47 8.56 -4.01
N LYS A 198 5.92 8.49 -2.75
CA LYS A 198 7.01 7.57 -2.36
C LYS A 198 6.62 6.11 -2.55
N VAL A 199 5.42 5.71 -2.12
CA VAL A 199 4.93 4.33 -2.26
C VAL A 199 4.89 3.94 -3.74
N GLU A 200 4.30 4.77 -4.60
CA GLU A 200 4.27 4.52 -6.04
C GLU A 200 5.69 4.41 -6.62
N MET A 201 6.59 5.31 -6.26
CA MET A 201 7.99 5.28 -6.71
C MET A 201 8.69 3.98 -6.26
N PHE A 202 8.54 3.57 -5.01
CA PHE A 202 9.17 2.36 -4.47
C PHE A 202 8.65 1.11 -5.19
N LEU A 203 7.33 0.99 -5.35
CA LEU A 203 6.73 -0.14 -6.06
C LEU A 203 7.14 -0.17 -7.53
N ARG A 204 7.26 1.00 -8.18
CA ARG A 204 7.74 1.09 -9.56
C ARG A 204 9.16 0.54 -9.67
N ILE A 205 10.05 0.92 -8.75
CA ILE A 205 11.44 0.39 -8.73
C ILE A 205 11.44 -1.14 -8.54
N VAL A 206 10.63 -1.67 -7.61
CA VAL A 206 10.51 -3.11 -7.39
C VAL A 206 10.01 -3.80 -8.66
N GLN A 207 8.97 -3.28 -9.31
CA GLN A 207 8.43 -3.83 -10.54
C GLN A 207 9.49 -3.86 -11.66
N CYS A 208 10.21 -2.76 -11.87
CA CYS A 208 11.26 -2.66 -12.88
C CYS A 208 12.41 -3.65 -12.66
N ARG A 209 12.70 -4.00 -11.40
CA ARG A 209 13.78 -4.95 -11.06
C ARG A 209 13.34 -6.41 -11.12
N SER A 210 12.06 -6.66 -10.92
CA SER A 210 11.50 -8.02 -10.81
C SER A 210 10.91 -8.55 -12.13
N VAL A 211 10.68 -7.70 -13.12
CA VAL A 211 10.11 -8.10 -14.42
C VAL A 211 10.92 -7.48 -15.56
N GLU A 212 11.48 -8.32 -16.42
CA GLU A 212 12.26 -7.88 -17.59
C GLU A 212 11.39 -7.07 -18.58
N GLY A 213 11.97 -6.02 -19.17
CA GLY A 213 11.36 -5.26 -20.27
C GLY A 213 10.29 -4.22 -19.89
N LEU A 214 9.90 -4.09 -18.62
CA LEU A 214 8.83 -3.16 -18.23
C LEU A 214 9.27 -1.69 -18.11
N CYS A 215 10.56 -1.40 -17.88
CA CYS A 215 11.01 -0.05 -17.52
C CYS A 215 12.12 0.55 -18.39
N GLY A 216 12.45 -0.05 -19.52
CA GLY A 216 13.41 0.53 -20.47
C GLY A 216 14.77 0.87 -19.83
N LEU A 217 15.38 -0.10 -19.14
CA LEU A 217 16.81 -0.11 -18.82
C LEU A 217 17.60 -0.72 -19.97
#